data_AF-A0ABD0PYK8-F1
#
_entry.id   AF-A0ABD0PYK8-F1
#
_cell.length_a   1.000
_cell.length_b   1.000
_cell.length_c   1.000
_cell.angle_alpha   90.00
_cell.angle_beta   90.00
_cell.angle_gamma   90.00
#
_symmetry.space_group_name_H-M   'P 1'
#
loop_
_entity.id
_entity.type
_entity.pdbx_description
1 polymer ?
#
loop_
_entity_poly.entity_id
_entity_poly.type
_entity_poly.pdbx_seq_one_letter_code
_entity_poly.pdbx_strand_id
1 'polypeptide(L)'
;MFSVIPQYFLPDVKNPCWFEELRGNVSEDPYGSNLFGHSFRQISGSFRLRLTRHDGKLRRLRCLPYFYIIGQPKCGTTDLYERLRLHPDVLLTPPKEPHWWTRKRF
;
A
#
# COMPACT_ATOMS: atom_id res chain seq x y z
N MET A 1 13.10 1.82 -0.23
CA MET A 1 11.67 2.25 -0.11
C MET A 1 11.42 3.13 1.10
N PHE A 2 11.99 2.88 2.28
CA PHE A 2 11.92 3.92 3.34
C PHE A 2 12.83 5.12 3.04
N SER A 3 13.82 4.93 2.18
CA SER A 3 14.64 5.98 1.56
C SER A 3 13.87 6.96 0.64
N VAL A 4 12.61 6.66 0.29
CA VAL A 4 11.74 7.53 -0.53
C VAL A 4 10.53 8.02 0.25
N ILE A 5 10.51 7.85 1.58
CA ILE A 5 9.50 8.51 2.43
C ILE A 5 9.85 10.01 2.49
N PRO A 6 8.89 10.91 2.26
CA PRO A 6 9.11 12.34 2.41
C PRO A 6 9.20 12.76 3.88
N GLN A 7 9.78 13.93 4.14
CA GLN A 7 9.81 14.52 5.47
C GLN A 7 8.44 15.04 5.95
N TYR A 8 7.51 15.27 5.01
CA TYR A 8 6.19 15.85 5.28
C TYR A 8 5.09 14.96 4.71
N PHE A 9 4.04 14.80 5.51
CA PHE A 9 2.83 14.07 5.14
C PHE A 9 1.65 15.04 4.99
N LEU A 10 0.60 14.58 4.31
CA LEU A 10 -0.66 15.31 4.19
C LEU A 10 -1.27 15.50 5.59
N PRO A 11 -1.67 16.73 5.97
CA PRO A 11 -2.10 17.03 7.33
C PRO A 11 -3.51 16.52 7.67
N ASP A 12 -4.41 16.46 6.67
CA ASP A 12 -5.84 16.18 6.88
C ASP A 12 -6.22 14.70 6.71
N VAL A 13 -5.25 13.80 6.87
CA VAL A 13 -5.45 12.36 6.74
C VAL A 13 -4.86 11.63 7.94
N LYS A 14 -5.58 10.60 8.41
CA LYS A 14 -5.14 9.82 9.59
C LYS A 14 -3.81 9.10 9.34
N ASN A 15 -3.64 8.54 8.14
CA ASN A 15 -2.44 7.80 7.78
C ASN A 15 -1.32 8.75 7.32
N PRO A 16 -0.04 8.44 7.59
CA PRO A 16 1.08 9.18 6.99
C PRO A 16 1.11 8.96 5.48
N CYS A 17 0.50 9.87 4.73
CA CYS A 17 0.34 9.79 3.28
C CYS A 17 1.01 10.95 2.55
N TRP A 18 1.38 10.72 1.30
CA TRP A 18 1.93 11.71 0.38
C TRP A 18 1.62 11.37 -1.06
N PHE A 19 1.68 12.38 -1.93
CA PHE A 19 1.61 12.16 -3.37
C PHE A 19 2.99 11.85 -3.95
N GLU A 20 3.07 10.77 -4.71
CA GLU A 20 4.26 10.40 -5.47
C GLU A 20 4.00 10.64 -6.96
N GLU A 21 4.82 11.49 -7.58
CA GLU A 21 4.78 11.74 -9.02
C GLU A 21 5.34 10.53 -9.78
N LEU A 22 4.58 10.04 -10.75
CA LEU A 22 5.02 8.95 -11.60
C LEU A 22 5.93 9.48 -12.70
N ARG A 23 7.13 8.91 -12.79
CA ARG A 23 8.11 9.18 -13.84
C ARG A 23 8.24 7.95 -14.73
N GLY A 24 8.18 8.11 -16.05
CA GLY A 24 8.32 7.01 -17.03
C GLY A 24 7.00 6.49 -17.62
N ASN A 25 7.05 5.30 -18.23
CA ASN A 25 5.92 4.70 -18.94
C ASN A 25 4.81 4.25 -17.97
N VAL A 26 3.76 5.05 -17.85
CA VAL A 26 2.62 4.80 -16.95
C VAL A 26 1.79 3.56 -17.35
N SER A 27 2.09 2.97 -18.51
CA SER A 27 1.43 1.73 -18.95
C SER A 27 2.06 0.46 -18.40
N GLU A 28 3.27 0.53 -17.83
CA GLU A 28 3.90 -0.62 -17.19
C GLU A 28 3.40 -0.80 -15.76
N ASP A 29 3.23 -2.06 -15.33
CA ASP A 29 2.92 -2.38 -13.94
C ASP A 29 4.11 -2.00 -13.05
N PRO A 30 3.99 -0.98 -12.18
CA PRO A 30 5.10 -0.54 -11.32
C PRO A 30 5.47 -1.58 -10.25
N TYR A 31 4.68 -2.65 -10.12
CA TYR A 31 4.93 -3.76 -9.20
C TYR A 31 5.44 -5.03 -9.90
N GLY A 32 5.50 -5.04 -11.23
CA GLY A 32 5.85 -6.22 -12.02
C GLY A 32 7.26 -6.74 -11.76
N SER A 33 8.20 -5.85 -11.42
CA SER A 33 9.61 -6.19 -11.12
C SER A 33 9.88 -6.47 -9.63
N ASN A 34 8.92 -6.23 -8.74
CA ASN A 34 9.13 -6.46 -7.32
C ASN A 34 9.04 -7.95 -6.99
N LEU A 35 9.91 -8.46 -6.11
CA LEU A 35 9.82 -9.82 -5.52
C LEU A 35 8.46 -10.08 -4.83
N PHE A 36 7.74 -9.01 -4.52
CA PHE A 36 6.38 -9.03 -3.98
C PHE A 36 5.29 -9.13 -5.06
N GLY A 37 5.64 -8.99 -6.34
CA GLY A 37 4.72 -8.84 -7.46
C GLY A 37 3.66 -9.93 -7.52
N HIS A 38 4.00 -11.20 -7.27
CA HIS A 38 3.02 -12.30 -7.27
C HIS A 38 1.89 -12.12 -6.24
N SER A 39 2.21 -11.59 -5.06
CA SER A 39 1.25 -11.29 -4.00
C SER A 39 0.42 -10.04 -4.29
N PHE A 40 0.98 -9.08 -5.04
CA PHE A 40 0.37 -7.78 -5.33
C PHE A 40 -0.24 -7.69 -6.75
N ARG A 41 -0.17 -8.76 -7.57
CA ARG A 41 -0.76 -8.83 -8.91
C ARG A 41 -2.24 -8.45 -8.92
N GLN A 42 -2.98 -8.79 -7.88
CA GLN A 42 -4.40 -8.44 -7.75
C GLN A 42 -4.63 -6.92 -7.61
N ILE A 43 -3.65 -6.16 -7.11
CA ILE A 43 -3.72 -4.69 -6.99
C ILE A 43 -3.29 -4.00 -8.30
N SER A 44 -2.44 -4.64 -9.10
CA SER A 44 -1.96 -4.11 -10.38
C SER A 44 -3.11 -3.71 -11.32
N GLY A 45 -4.16 -4.53 -11.42
CA GLY A 45 -5.33 -4.23 -12.26
C GLY A 45 -6.09 -2.96 -11.85
N SER A 46 -6.02 -2.57 -10.58
CA SER A 46 -6.65 -1.34 -10.05
C SER A 46 -5.69 -0.16 -9.94
N PHE A 47 -4.42 -0.33 -10.31
CA PHE A 47 -3.40 0.70 -10.17
C PHE A 47 -3.78 2.00 -10.89
N ARG A 48 -4.24 1.87 -12.14
CA ARG A 48 -4.66 3.01 -12.98
C ARG A 48 -5.84 3.79 -12.39
N LEU A 49 -6.78 3.09 -11.73
CA LEU A 49 -7.94 3.72 -11.10
C LEU A 49 -7.57 4.59 -9.89
N ARG A 50 -6.37 4.40 -9.33
CA ARG A 50 -5.86 5.16 -8.17
C ARG A 50 -4.91 6.30 -8.56
N LEU A 51 -4.78 6.57 -9.86
CA LEU A 51 -3.98 7.68 -10.36
C LEU A 51 -4.81 8.95 -10.41
N THR A 52 -4.23 10.02 -9.88
CA THR A 52 -4.81 11.36 -9.90
C THR A 52 -3.98 12.27 -10.79
N ARG A 53 -4.63 13.13 -11.58
CA ARG A 53 -3.95 14.13 -12.39
C ARG A 53 -3.93 15.47 -11.65
N HIS A 54 -2.76 16.07 -11.52
CA HIS A 54 -2.56 17.38 -10.88
C HIS A 54 -1.50 18.16 -11.66
N ASP A 55 -1.80 19.39 -12.07
CA ASP A 55 -0.93 20.26 -12.90
C ASP A 55 -0.38 19.56 -14.15
N GLY A 56 -1.24 18.82 -14.85
CA GLY A 56 -0.85 18.07 -16.05
C GLY A 56 -0.06 16.79 -15.80
N LYS A 57 0.40 16.54 -14.56
CA LYS A 57 1.21 15.38 -14.16
C LYS A 57 0.38 14.30 -13.50
N LEU A 58 0.80 13.04 -13.68
CA LEU A 58 0.18 11.88 -13.03
C LEU A 58 0.85 11.59 -11.69
N ARG A 59 0.04 11.50 -10.65
CA ARG A 59 0.46 11.23 -9.27
C ARG A 59 -0.31 10.04 -8.72
N ARG A 60 0.30 9.30 -7.81
CA ARG A 60 -0.37 8.28 -7.00
C ARG A 60 -0.31 8.65 -5.53
N LEU A 61 -1.37 8.36 -4.79
CA LEU A 61 -1.36 8.47 -3.34
C LEU A 61 -0.58 7.28 -2.74
N ARG A 62 0.33 7.58 -1.83
CA ARG A 62 1.10 6.60 -1.05
C ARG A 62 0.83 6.84 0.42
N CYS A 63 0.64 5.77 1.17
CA CYS A 63 0.37 5.83 2.60
C CYS A 63 1.18 4.76 3.33
N LEU A 64 1.69 5.09 4.51
CA LEU A 64 2.18 4.10 5.46
C LEU A 64 1.01 3.51 6.26
N PRO A 65 1.14 2.26 6.74
CA PRO A 65 0.20 1.71 7.70
C PRO A 65 0.16 2.58 8.96
N TYR A 66 -1.04 2.90 9.43
CA TYR A 66 -1.22 3.59 10.71
C TYR A 66 -0.92 2.66 11.88
N PHE A 67 -1.26 1.38 11.76
CA PHE A 67 -0.96 0.34 12.73
C PHE A 67 -0.69 -0.99 12.01
N TYR A 68 -0.14 -1.96 12.75
CA TYR A 68 0.15 -3.31 12.28
C TYR A 68 -0.54 -4.36 13.14
N ILE A 69 -1.05 -5.42 12.50
CA ILE A 69 -1.41 -6.67 13.18
C ILE A 69 -0.20 -7.60 13.08
N ILE A 70 0.59 -7.69 14.15
CA ILE A 70 1.90 -8.36 14.11
C ILE A 70 1.88 -9.85 14.44
N GLY A 71 0.80 -10.39 15.02
CA GLY A 71 0.72 -11.81 15.39
C GLY A 71 -0.13 -12.06 16.64
N GLN A 72 -0.11 -13.28 17.22
CA GLN A 72 0.62 -14.48 16.77
C GLN A 72 -0.19 -15.32 15.76
N PRO A 73 0.43 -16.24 14.99
CA PRO A 73 -0.31 -17.26 14.24
C PRO A 73 -1.23 -18.06 15.16
N LYS A 74 -2.42 -18.41 14.66
CA LYS A 74 -3.45 -19.18 15.40
C LYS A 74 -4.10 -18.46 16.59
N CYS A 75 -3.82 -17.17 16.80
CA CYS A 75 -4.46 -16.35 17.84
C CYS A 75 -5.63 -15.51 17.31
N GLY A 76 -6.33 -15.97 16.27
CA GLY A 76 -7.50 -15.26 15.73
C GLY A 76 -7.19 -14.00 14.90
N THR A 77 -5.94 -13.76 14.50
CA THR A 77 -5.57 -12.57 13.69
C THR A 77 -6.27 -12.51 12.32
N THR A 78 -6.71 -13.65 11.77
CA THR A 78 -7.54 -13.69 10.55
C THR A 78 -8.94 -13.15 10.81
N ASP A 79 -9.59 -13.60 11.87
CA ASP A 79 -10.93 -13.13 12.23
C ASP A 79 -10.90 -11.64 12.58
N LEU A 80 -9.91 -11.19 13.36
CA LEU A 80 -9.70 -9.76 13.62
C LEU A 80 -9.48 -8.95 12.32
N TYR A 81 -8.66 -9.45 11.39
CA TYR A 81 -8.42 -8.80 10.10
C TYR A 81 -9.71 -8.66 9.28
N GLU A 82 -10.50 -9.73 9.14
CA GLU A 82 -11.74 -9.68 8.36
C GLU A 82 -12.81 -8.81 9.02
N ARG A 83 -12.91 -8.78 10.37
CA ARG A 83 -13.83 -7.87 11.07
C ARG A 83 -13.45 -6.41 10.89
N LEU A 84 -12.17 -6.08 11.03
CA LEU A 84 -11.67 -4.72 10.81
C LEU A 84 -11.88 -4.25 9.37
N ARG A 85 -11.83 -5.16 8.40
CA ARG A 85 -12.11 -4.87 6.99
C ARG A 85 -13.51 -4.31 6.74
N LEU A 86 -14.47 -4.62 7.62
CA LEU A 86 -15.86 -4.14 7.50
C LEU A 86 -16.02 -2.70 8.02
N HIS A 87 -15.03 -2.16 8.74
CA HIS A 87 -15.13 -0.83 9.30
C HIS A 87 -14.89 0.24 8.22
N PRO A 88 -15.78 1.25 8.06
CA PRO A 88 -15.71 2.22 6.96
C PRO A 88 -14.42 3.04 6.95
N ASP A 89 -13.88 3.36 8.14
CA ASP A 89 -12.64 4.14 8.27
C ASP A 89 -11.35 3.31 8.16
N VAL A 90 -11.45 1.98 8.00
CA VAL A 90 -10.28 1.10 7.98
C VAL A 90 -10.07 0.54 6.58
N LEU A 91 -8.93 0.89 5.99
CA LEU A 91 -8.48 0.32 4.73
C LEU A 91 -7.36 -0.68 5.00
N LEU A 92 -7.60 -1.94 4.63
CA LEU A 92 -6.60 -3.01 4.71
C LEU A 92 -5.98 -3.26 3.34
N THR A 93 -4.66 -3.48 3.33
CA THR A 93 -3.90 -3.74 2.11
C THR A 93 -4.06 -5.21 1.70
N PRO A 94 -4.57 -5.52 0.51
CA PRO A 94 -4.42 -6.85 -0.06
C PRO A 94 -2.95 -7.07 -0.46
N PRO A 95 -2.36 -8.25 -0.29
CA PRO A 95 -2.88 -9.41 0.43
C PRO A 95 -2.61 -9.30 1.94
N LYS A 96 -3.42 -10.04 2.70
CA LYS A 96 -3.13 -10.37 4.10
C LYS A 96 -1.73 -11.02 4.20
N GLU A 97 -1.01 -10.74 5.29
CA GLU A 97 0.33 -11.24 5.56
C GLU A 97 1.33 -10.90 4.43
N PRO A 98 1.55 -9.60 4.13
CA PRO A 98 2.45 -9.19 3.06
C PRO A 98 3.93 -9.56 3.33
N HIS A 99 4.28 -9.93 4.58
CA HIS A 99 5.64 -10.29 5.03
C HIS A 99 6.72 -9.27 4.64
N TRP A 100 6.36 -7.99 4.64
CA TRP A 100 7.25 -6.89 4.27
C TRP A 100 8.52 -6.82 5.14
N TRP A 101 8.36 -6.99 6.46
CA TRP A 101 9.45 -6.89 7.43
C TRP A 101 10.23 -8.19 7.60
N THR A 102 9.76 -9.33 7.08
CA THR A 102 10.34 -10.65 7.35
C THR A 102 10.81 -11.34 6.07
N ARG A 103 10.00 -12.25 5.51
CA ARG A 103 10.46 -13.25 4.52
C ARG A 103 10.76 -12.73 3.12
N LYS A 104 10.41 -11.48 2.79
CA LYS A 104 10.45 -10.99 1.41
C LYS A 104 11.48 -9.87 1.17
N ARG A 105 12.41 -9.67 2.12
CA ARG A 105 13.37 -8.55 2.08
C ARG A 105 14.78 -8.86 2.57
N PHE A 106 15.01 -10.06 3.09
CA PHE A 106 16.32 -10.59 3.45
C PHE A 106 16.64 -11.77 2.55
#